data_AF-A0A4T0CLH3-F1
#
_entry.id   AF-A0A4T0CLH3-F1
#
_cell.length_a   1.000
_cell.length_b   1.000
_cell.length_c   1.000
_cell.angle_alpha   90.00
_cell.angle_beta   90.00
_cell.angle_gamma   90.00
#
_symmetry.space_group_name_H-M   'P 1'
#
loop_
_entity.id
_entity.type
_entity.pdbx_description
1 polymer ?
#
loop_
_entity_poly.entity_id
_entity_poly.type
_entity_poly.pdbx_seq_one_letter_code
_entity_poly.pdbx_strand_id
1 'polypeptide(L)'
;ADILAASFGNASFTPSSIVEIDGQNATDFLLDWSQYGSLQDRDALWNNLFYIPAQVSLGSSGTGTGTFSGSGRGRYVYPGAATTFTFANGSTVTNQNFARVLANFGNITSGADIYKEYFAVPTDAYAKALSLATSTTSSATSSATNGSSSATSSATTTSTPAPGYPSPVVRQSNNLNSGYFLDQPGFEDVAVLAVPSFVGSGDVEVEFQNVNSELIAAALAANKTKLIIDVSANGGGTILQGYDLFKQLFPSILPYGATRFRAHEAFDILGQEYSAIAANYTRSLNQSDDILDIESSAWNYRTDADINYEPFTSWPEKYGPHEFGNDSFTSIIRWNLSDVLTPLNSGGIYVSGYLNRSNITVQPFAAENIVVVYDGYCASTCTIFSELMRQQAGVKTIALGGRPNYDEIQAVGGVKGTNDFPWSYILSAAEEAFVYANSTHQEELNSTALGDYSQLPLYRSSSGPVVNSRDGIREGDETGTPLQFVYEPSDCRIFYTPAMVVDQSAVWRTVADTVWGQSDACVAGSNAFYGNKTKRDASMTRVHGVRRDIDIEQAYKGLDVHTEEGIVLGGDSIMLP
;
A
#
# COMPACT_ATOMS: atom_id res chain seq x y z
N ALA A 1 26.42 -2.40 -3.52
CA ALA A 1 27.37 -3.45 -3.96
C ALA A 1 28.21 -3.96 -2.79
N ASP A 2 28.71 -3.07 -1.93
CA ASP A 2 29.62 -3.44 -0.84
C ASP A 2 29.03 -4.40 0.20
N ILE A 3 27.76 -4.21 0.57
CA ILE A 3 27.06 -5.10 1.50
C ILE A 3 26.96 -6.52 0.93
N LEU A 4 26.64 -6.68 -0.37
CA LEU A 4 26.67 -8.00 -1.02
C LEU A 4 28.08 -8.58 -1.03
N ALA A 5 29.07 -7.83 -1.51
CA ALA A 5 30.46 -8.31 -1.60
C ALA A 5 31.01 -8.76 -0.23
N ALA A 6 30.75 -7.99 0.82
CA ALA A 6 31.15 -8.30 2.19
C ALA A 6 30.37 -9.50 2.75
N SER A 7 29.07 -9.62 2.47
CA SER A 7 28.23 -10.71 2.96
C SER A 7 28.60 -12.08 2.38
N PHE A 8 29.26 -12.12 1.21
CA PHE A 8 29.72 -13.35 0.55
C PHE A 8 31.21 -13.65 0.74
N GLY A 9 31.93 -12.87 1.55
CA GLY A 9 33.36 -13.09 1.80
C GLY A 9 34.28 -12.87 0.59
N ASN A 10 33.76 -12.28 -0.48
CA ASN A 10 34.50 -11.97 -1.72
C ASN A 10 35.03 -10.52 -1.74
N ALA A 11 34.77 -9.73 -0.70
CA ALA A 11 35.27 -8.36 -0.62
C ALA A 11 36.80 -8.34 -0.45
N SER A 12 37.48 -7.58 -1.31
CA SER A 12 38.90 -7.24 -1.19
C SER A 12 39.17 -6.11 -0.18
N PHE A 13 38.13 -5.63 0.50
CA PHE A 13 38.16 -4.50 1.42
C PHE A 13 37.41 -4.82 2.72
N THR A 14 37.74 -4.08 3.78
CA THR A 14 36.95 -4.05 5.02
C THR A 14 36.06 -2.80 4.98
N PRO A 15 34.72 -2.95 5.07
CA PRO A 15 33.83 -1.79 5.09
C PRO A 15 34.17 -0.83 6.24
N SER A 16 34.24 0.47 5.93
CA SER A 16 34.33 1.56 6.91
C SER A 16 32.98 2.28 6.95
N SER A 17 32.52 2.70 8.13
CA SER A 17 31.30 3.50 8.24
C SER A 17 31.48 4.88 7.61
N ILE A 18 30.39 5.45 7.09
CA ILE A 18 30.32 6.85 6.64
C ILE A 18 30.06 7.71 7.88
N VAL A 19 30.87 8.74 8.09
CA VAL A 19 30.77 9.67 9.23
C VAL A 19 30.24 11.05 8.80
N GLU A 20 30.49 11.45 7.56
CA GLU A 20 29.96 12.69 6.99
C GLU A 20 29.45 12.50 5.56
N ILE A 21 28.40 13.27 5.22
CA ILE A 21 27.87 13.45 3.88
C ILE A 21 27.89 14.96 3.61
N ASP A 22 28.59 15.39 2.56
CA ASP A 22 28.79 16.80 2.20
C ASP A 22 29.28 17.69 3.37
N GLY A 23 30.12 17.12 4.24
CA GLY A 23 30.68 17.80 5.42
C GLY A 23 29.72 17.93 6.60
N GLN A 24 28.50 17.39 6.52
CA GLN A 24 27.58 17.26 7.64
C GLN A 24 27.69 15.87 8.26
N ASN A 25 27.42 15.72 9.56
CA ASN A 25 27.28 14.41 10.19
C ASN A 25 26.31 13.53 9.38
N ALA A 26 26.72 12.31 9.05
CA ALA A 26 25.95 11.43 8.16
C ALA A 26 24.55 11.09 8.69
N THR A 27 24.39 10.96 10.01
CA THR A 27 23.08 10.67 10.61
C THR A 27 22.14 11.88 10.50
N ASP A 28 22.64 13.07 10.82
CA ASP A 28 21.84 14.31 10.72
C ASP A 28 21.41 14.57 9.28
N PHE A 29 22.35 14.44 8.33
CA PHE A 29 22.05 14.57 6.90
C PHE A 29 20.93 13.62 6.47
N LEU A 30 21.02 12.33 6.83
CA LEU A 30 20.05 11.32 6.43
C LEU A 30 18.69 11.50 7.14
N LEU A 31 18.67 11.95 8.39
CA LEU A 31 17.44 12.29 9.09
C LEU A 31 16.71 13.45 8.39
N ASP A 32 17.44 14.46 7.93
CA ASP A 32 16.87 15.57 7.15
C ASP A 32 16.41 15.09 5.77
N TRP A 33 17.24 14.31 5.07
CA TRP A 33 16.90 13.75 3.76
C TRP A 33 15.63 12.88 3.79
N SER A 34 15.44 12.10 4.86
CA SER A 34 14.28 11.21 5.02
C SER A 34 12.94 11.96 4.93
N GLN A 35 12.92 13.26 5.26
CA GLN A 35 11.70 14.07 5.25
C GLN A 35 11.15 14.32 3.84
N TYR A 36 11.92 14.04 2.79
CA TYR A 36 11.44 14.08 1.41
C TYR A 36 10.61 12.85 0.99
N GLY A 37 10.51 11.83 1.85
CA GLY A 37 9.69 10.66 1.59
C GLY A 37 8.18 10.93 1.63
N SER A 38 7.38 9.86 1.56
CA SER A 38 5.91 9.94 1.48
C SER A 38 5.16 9.40 2.68
N LEU A 39 5.88 8.85 3.65
CA LEU A 39 5.31 8.21 4.83
C LEU A 39 5.14 9.24 5.95
N GLN A 40 4.20 8.98 6.85
CA GLN A 40 3.81 9.86 7.95
C GLN A 40 4.74 9.69 9.14
N ASP A 41 5.23 8.47 9.35
CA ASP A 41 6.11 8.11 10.45
C ASP A 41 7.59 8.29 10.11
N ARG A 42 8.34 8.87 11.05
CA ARG A 42 9.76 9.21 10.84
C ARG A 42 10.67 7.98 10.84
N ASP A 43 10.28 6.90 11.51
CA ASP A 43 11.03 5.64 11.53
C ASP A 43 10.83 4.87 10.22
N ALA A 44 9.61 4.90 9.67
CA ALA A 44 9.32 4.39 8.33
C ALA A 44 10.06 5.19 7.23
N LEU A 45 10.06 6.53 7.32
CA LEU A 45 10.83 7.39 6.41
C LEU A 45 12.34 7.08 6.46
N TRP A 46 12.89 6.85 7.65
CA TRP A 46 14.28 6.45 7.81
C TRP A 46 14.59 5.12 7.12
N ASN A 47 13.75 4.10 7.34
CA ASN A 47 13.93 2.81 6.66
C ASN A 47 13.92 2.96 5.14
N ASN A 48 13.02 3.80 4.61
CA ASN A 48 12.84 4.02 3.19
C ASN A 48 14.03 4.75 2.50
N LEU A 49 15.01 5.25 3.26
CA LEU A 49 16.28 5.74 2.71
C LEU A 49 17.12 4.63 2.08
N PHE A 50 17.02 3.41 2.62
CA PHE A 50 17.96 2.34 2.40
C PHE A 50 17.40 1.23 1.50
N TYR A 51 18.31 0.39 1.03
CA TYR A 51 17.98 -0.85 0.33
C TYR A 51 17.29 -1.83 1.28
N ILE A 52 16.09 -2.28 0.91
CA ILE A 52 15.32 -3.30 1.64
C ILE A 52 14.80 -4.31 0.61
N PRO A 53 15.02 -5.64 0.78
CA PRO A 53 14.57 -6.64 -0.21
C PRO A 53 13.08 -6.54 -0.55
N ALA A 54 12.22 -6.22 0.42
CA ALA A 54 10.79 -6.04 0.18
C ALA A 54 10.48 -4.91 -0.82
N GLN A 55 11.17 -3.77 -0.73
CA GLN A 55 11.01 -2.66 -1.69
C GLN A 55 11.50 -3.04 -3.10
N VAL A 56 12.57 -3.83 -3.17
CA VAL A 56 13.14 -4.30 -4.45
C VAL A 56 12.22 -5.32 -5.11
N SER A 57 11.55 -6.16 -4.31
CA SER A 57 10.63 -7.19 -4.83
C SER A 57 9.44 -6.63 -5.61
N LEU A 58 9.07 -5.38 -5.33
CA LEU A 58 7.99 -4.65 -6.00
C LEU A 58 8.41 -4.02 -7.33
N GLY A 59 9.68 -4.13 -7.74
CA GLY A 59 10.19 -3.52 -8.96
C GLY A 59 9.94 -2.01 -8.99
N SER A 60 9.35 -1.51 -10.09
CA SER A 60 9.04 -0.08 -10.27
C SER A 60 7.96 0.46 -9.31
N SER A 61 7.20 -0.42 -8.65
CA SER A 61 6.20 0.00 -7.65
C SER A 61 6.79 0.21 -6.26
N GLY A 62 8.00 -0.31 -6.00
CA GLY A 62 8.73 -0.08 -4.76
C GLY A 62 9.73 1.06 -4.88
N THR A 63 10.45 1.34 -3.79
CA THR A 63 11.50 2.36 -3.78
C THR A 63 12.87 1.85 -4.21
N GLY A 64 12.95 0.66 -4.82
CA GLY A 64 14.20 0.09 -5.35
C GLY A 64 15.33 0.09 -4.32
N THR A 65 16.41 0.83 -4.60
CA THR A 65 17.59 0.90 -3.73
C THR A 65 17.48 1.91 -2.57
N GLY A 66 16.34 2.58 -2.44
CA GLY A 66 16.03 3.54 -1.38
C GLY A 66 15.97 4.98 -1.87
N THR A 67 15.37 5.87 -1.09
CA THR A 67 15.22 7.29 -1.47
C THR A 67 16.53 8.07 -1.43
N PHE A 68 17.55 7.58 -0.72
CA PHE A 68 18.86 8.23 -0.70
C PHE A 68 19.64 8.02 -2.01
N SER A 69 19.44 6.90 -2.70
CA SER A 69 20.03 6.63 -4.02
C SER A 69 19.25 7.29 -5.17
N GLY A 70 18.24 8.12 -4.87
CA GLY A 70 17.43 8.82 -5.87
C GLY A 70 16.23 8.03 -6.38
N SER A 71 15.83 6.94 -5.72
CA SER A 71 14.59 6.22 -6.05
C SER A 71 13.37 6.82 -5.31
N GLY A 72 12.15 6.35 -5.63
CA GLY A 72 10.93 6.79 -4.96
C GLY A 72 10.74 8.32 -5.04
N ARG A 73 10.40 8.97 -3.91
CA ARG A 73 10.32 10.44 -3.86
C ARG A 73 11.67 11.15 -3.82
N GLY A 74 12.75 10.43 -3.51
CA GLY A 74 14.12 10.97 -3.56
C GLY A 74 14.49 11.48 -4.96
N ARG A 75 13.88 10.93 -6.02
CA ARG A 75 14.09 11.36 -7.42
C ARG A 75 13.69 12.80 -7.71
N TYR A 76 12.84 13.41 -6.88
CA TYR A 76 12.37 14.79 -7.08
C TYR A 76 13.26 15.84 -6.41
N VAL A 77 14.24 15.39 -5.61
CA VAL A 77 15.11 16.26 -4.84
C VAL A 77 16.48 16.26 -5.50
N TYR A 78 16.93 17.43 -5.94
CA TYR A 78 18.28 17.57 -6.49
C TYR A 78 19.26 17.96 -5.37
N PRO A 79 20.21 17.08 -4.97
CA PRO A 79 21.17 17.36 -3.89
C PRO A 79 22.29 18.34 -4.28
N GLY A 80 22.35 18.79 -5.54
CA GLY A 80 23.49 19.52 -6.08
C GLY A 80 24.33 18.65 -7.01
N ALA A 81 25.42 19.21 -7.55
CA ALA A 81 26.19 18.58 -8.63
C ALA A 81 26.99 17.33 -8.20
N ALA A 82 27.32 17.21 -6.92
CA ALA A 82 28.07 16.07 -6.40
C ALA A 82 27.69 15.80 -4.94
N THR A 83 27.88 14.56 -4.51
CA THR A 83 27.75 14.12 -3.12
C THR A 83 29.07 13.53 -2.67
N THR A 84 29.61 14.03 -1.56
CA THR A 84 30.86 13.59 -0.95
C THR A 84 30.60 12.78 0.31
N PHE A 85 31.16 11.57 0.36
CA PHE A 85 31.17 10.69 1.52
C PHE A 85 32.53 10.73 2.21
N THR A 86 32.55 11.03 3.51
CA THR A 86 33.72 10.87 4.38
C THR A 86 33.56 9.61 5.22
N PHE A 87 34.55 8.73 5.20
CA PHE A 87 34.56 7.47 5.93
C PHE A 87 35.32 7.59 7.26
N ALA A 88 34.97 6.77 8.26
CA ALA A 88 35.61 6.75 9.57
C ALA A 88 37.13 6.48 9.52
N ASN A 89 37.61 5.80 8.47
CA ASN A 89 39.04 5.59 8.22
C ASN A 89 39.77 6.83 7.65
N GLY A 90 39.07 7.96 7.45
CA GLY A 90 39.58 9.20 6.91
C GLY A 90 39.61 9.30 5.38
N SER A 91 39.23 8.24 4.67
CA SER A 91 39.09 8.29 3.20
C SER A 91 37.83 9.04 2.79
N THR A 92 37.82 9.57 1.57
CA THR A 92 36.68 10.29 0.99
C THR A 92 36.40 9.82 -0.43
N VAL A 93 35.12 9.78 -0.81
CA VAL A 93 34.67 9.53 -2.19
C VAL A 93 33.68 10.60 -2.59
N THR A 94 33.86 11.20 -3.76
CA THR A 94 32.91 12.18 -4.32
C THR A 94 32.30 11.62 -5.59
N ASN A 95 30.98 11.53 -5.63
CA ASN A 95 30.22 11.06 -6.78
C ASN A 95 29.50 12.23 -7.44
N GLN A 96 29.45 12.24 -8.78
CA GLN A 96 28.67 13.23 -9.52
C GLN A 96 27.19 12.83 -9.48
N ASN A 97 26.34 13.79 -9.18
CA ASN A 97 24.89 13.63 -9.30
C ASN A 97 24.46 14.08 -10.69
N PHE A 98 23.43 13.44 -11.23
CA PHE A 98 22.86 13.80 -12.52
C PHE A 98 21.36 14.05 -12.36
N ALA A 99 20.81 14.86 -13.26
CA ALA A 99 19.37 15.02 -13.40
C ALA A 99 18.92 14.33 -14.69
N ARG A 100 17.84 13.56 -14.61
CA ARG A 100 17.19 13.01 -15.80
C ARG A 100 16.11 14.00 -16.26
N VAL A 101 16.25 14.50 -17.48
CA VAL A 101 15.25 15.39 -18.09
C VAL A 101 14.08 14.52 -18.58
N LEU A 102 12.89 14.73 -18.00
CA LEU A 102 11.68 13.93 -18.27
C LEU A 102 10.69 14.60 -19.25
N ALA A 103 10.92 15.87 -19.59
CA ALA A 103 10.09 16.64 -20.51
C ALA A 103 10.98 17.29 -21.60
N ASN A 104 10.41 17.64 -22.74
CA ASN A 104 11.19 18.21 -23.84
C ASN A 104 11.50 19.71 -23.63
N PHE A 105 12.67 20.03 -23.09
CA PHE A 105 13.11 21.43 -22.97
C PHE A 105 13.64 22.05 -24.28
N GLY A 106 13.45 21.39 -25.43
CA GLY A 106 13.76 21.94 -26.74
C GLY A 106 13.05 23.28 -26.96
N ASN A 107 13.80 24.29 -27.39
CA ASN A 107 13.31 25.66 -27.60
C ASN A 107 12.78 26.38 -26.35
N ILE A 108 12.95 25.82 -25.15
CA ILE A 108 12.64 26.52 -23.89
C ILE A 108 13.84 27.36 -23.50
N THR A 109 13.68 28.69 -23.48
CA THR A 109 14.76 29.64 -23.19
C THR A 109 14.47 30.54 -22.00
N SER A 110 13.24 30.49 -21.47
CA SER A 110 12.78 31.31 -20.35
C SER A 110 11.75 30.57 -19.49
N GLY A 111 11.53 31.06 -18.27
CA GLY A 111 10.43 30.55 -17.42
C GLY A 111 9.04 30.78 -18.02
N ALA A 112 8.87 31.81 -18.87
CA ALA A 112 7.62 32.06 -19.57
C ALA A 112 7.32 30.97 -20.61
N ASP A 113 8.35 30.43 -21.28
CA ASP A 113 8.22 29.31 -22.21
C ASP A 113 7.76 28.05 -21.46
N ILE A 114 8.34 27.77 -20.29
CA ILE A 114 7.91 26.66 -19.41
C ILE A 114 6.42 26.81 -19.05
N TYR A 115 6.01 28.00 -18.62
CA TYR A 115 4.62 28.25 -18.26
C TYR A 115 3.68 28.01 -19.43
N LYS A 116 4.02 28.54 -20.60
CA LYS A 116 3.20 28.42 -21.80
C LYS A 116 3.09 26.97 -22.28
N GLU A 117 4.19 26.21 -22.21
CA GLU A 117 4.26 24.84 -22.72
C GLU A 117 3.64 23.83 -21.75
N TYR A 118 3.91 23.96 -20.44
CA TYR A 118 3.59 22.91 -19.47
C TYR A 118 2.55 23.28 -18.41
N PHE A 119 2.29 24.56 -18.17
CA PHE A 119 1.40 25.02 -17.09
C PHE A 119 0.17 25.80 -17.57
N ALA A 120 0.09 26.09 -18.87
CA ALA A 120 -1.05 26.81 -19.44
C ALA A 120 -2.31 25.95 -19.35
N VAL A 121 -3.32 26.47 -18.67
CA VAL A 121 -4.61 25.79 -18.49
C VAL A 121 -5.53 26.13 -19.66
N PRO A 122 -6.04 25.13 -20.41
CA PRO A 122 -6.93 25.37 -21.54
C PRO A 122 -8.34 25.81 -21.08
N THR A 123 -9.14 26.37 -21.99
CA THR A 123 -10.44 26.96 -21.63
C THR A 123 -11.48 25.92 -21.21
N ASP A 124 -11.40 24.71 -21.75
CA ASP A 124 -12.25 23.56 -21.39
C ASP A 124 -12.03 23.11 -19.93
N ALA A 125 -10.85 23.34 -19.35
CA ALA A 125 -10.60 23.08 -17.94
C ALA A 125 -11.57 23.81 -17.00
N TYR A 126 -12.18 24.91 -17.44
CA TYR A 126 -13.16 25.67 -16.65
C TYR A 126 -14.59 25.17 -16.83
N ALA A 127 -14.82 24.13 -17.64
CA ALA A 127 -16.12 23.50 -17.78
C ALA A 127 -16.59 22.94 -16.43
N LYS A 128 -17.86 23.25 -16.10
CA LYS A 128 -18.53 22.84 -14.87
C LYS A 128 -19.29 21.52 -15.08
N ALA A 129 -19.57 20.80 -13.99
CA ALA A 129 -20.21 19.48 -14.01
C ALA A 129 -21.46 19.40 -14.91
N LEU A 130 -22.40 20.35 -14.82
CA LEU A 130 -23.59 20.38 -15.69
C LEU A 130 -23.24 20.49 -17.18
N SER A 131 -22.29 21.37 -17.53
CA SER A 131 -21.87 21.53 -18.93
C SER A 131 -21.18 20.28 -19.48
N LEU A 132 -20.43 19.58 -18.62
CA LEU A 132 -19.78 18.32 -18.96
C LEU A 132 -20.83 17.23 -19.20
N ALA A 133 -21.77 17.05 -18.26
CA ALA A 133 -22.86 16.09 -18.34
C ALA A 133 -23.80 16.27 -19.55
N THR A 134 -24.00 17.52 -20.01
CA THR A 134 -24.84 17.83 -21.18
C THR A 134 -24.07 17.75 -22.51
N SER A 135 -22.75 17.93 -22.47
CA SER A 135 -21.89 17.77 -23.64
C SER A 135 -21.69 16.29 -24.03
N THR A 136 -21.60 15.39 -23.04
CA THR A 136 -21.50 13.94 -23.26
C THR A 136 -22.75 13.35 -23.89
N THR A 137 -23.94 13.91 -23.63
CA THR A 137 -25.20 13.51 -24.27
C THR A 137 -25.30 13.92 -25.75
N SER A 138 -24.56 14.97 -26.16
CA SER A 138 -24.54 15.44 -27.56
C SER A 138 -23.48 14.74 -28.44
N SER A 139 -22.55 14.02 -27.81
CA SER A 139 -21.40 13.37 -28.45
C SER A 139 -21.47 11.85 -28.51
N ALA A 140 -22.63 11.26 -28.18
CA ALA A 140 -22.92 9.82 -28.27
C ALA A 140 -22.89 9.23 -29.71
N THR A 141 -22.23 9.90 -30.66
CA THR A 141 -21.91 9.34 -31.99
C THR A 141 -20.40 9.28 -32.27
N SER A 142 -19.48 9.80 -31.45
CA SER A 142 -18.04 9.62 -31.71
C SER A 142 -17.14 9.93 -30.51
N SER A 143 -16.85 8.94 -29.68
CA SER A 143 -15.50 8.63 -29.14
C SER A 143 -15.60 7.79 -27.87
N ALA A 144 -15.79 6.49 -28.05
CA ALA A 144 -15.21 5.52 -27.14
C ALA A 144 -13.68 5.56 -27.34
N THR A 145 -13.01 6.40 -26.56
CA THR A 145 -11.59 6.28 -26.28
C THR A 145 -11.52 5.93 -24.80
N ASN A 146 -11.71 4.66 -24.44
CA ASN A 146 -10.56 3.79 -24.18
C ASN A 146 -9.39 4.63 -23.67
N GLY A 147 -9.37 4.85 -22.35
CA GLY A 147 -8.11 4.98 -21.64
C GLY A 147 -7.32 3.74 -21.99
N SER A 148 -6.42 3.88 -22.97
CA SER A 148 -5.49 2.85 -23.37
C SER A 148 -4.65 2.54 -22.13
N SER A 149 -5.06 1.53 -21.37
CA SER A 149 -4.11 0.65 -20.69
C SER A 149 -3.05 0.35 -21.74
N SER A 150 -1.82 0.84 -21.54
CA SER A 150 -0.73 0.36 -22.36
C SER A 150 -0.75 -1.15 -22.21
N ALA A 151 -1.04 -1.83 -23.32
CA ALA A 151 -0.86 -3.26 -23.42
C ALA A 151 0.65 -3.49 -23.29
N THR A 152 1.12 -3.59 -22.05
CA THR A 152 2.42 -4.16 -21.77
C THR A 152 2.27 -5.61 -22.19
N SER A 153 2.98 -5.98 -23.24
CA SER A 153 3.05 -7.33 -23.77
C SER A 153 3.04 -8.33 -22.62
N SER A 154 2.00 -9.16 -22.57
CA SER A 154 1.97 -10.38 -21.76
C SER A 154 3.03 -11.33 -22.31
N ALA A 155 4.29 -11.01 -22.05
CA ALA A 155 5.34 -11.99 -22.03
C ALA A 155 4.93 -12.98 -20.94
N THR A 156 4.81 -14.26 -21.31
CA THR A 156 4.67 -15.35 -20.36
C THR A 156 5.92 -15.35 -19.49
N THR A 157 5.91 -14.59 -18.39
CA THR A 157 7.03 -14.52 -17.48
C THR A 157 7.09 -15.84 -16.76
N THR A 158 8.03 -16.70 -17.14
CA THR A 158 8.59 -17.67 -16.21
C THR A 158 9.06 -16.87 -15.01
N SER A 159 8.29 -16.91 -13.94
CA SER A 159 8.47 -15.98 -12.84
C SER A 159 9.82 -16.27 -12.18
N THR A 160 10.72 -15.29 -12.14
CA THR A 160 11.99 -15.37 -11.41
C THR A 160 11.77 -14.91 -9.96
N PRO A 161 12.19 -15.65 -8.92
CA PRO A 161 12.04 -15.21 -7.53
C PRO A 161 12.58 -13.79 -7.33
N ALA A 162 11.95 -13.00 -6.46
CA ALA A 162 12.44 -11.67 -6.16
C ALA A 162 13.88 -11.74 -5.58
N PRO A 163 14.79 -10.82 -5.96
CA PRO A 163 16.15 -10.78 -5.41
C PRO A 163 16.13 -10.82 -3.87
N GLY A 164 16.94 -11.71 -3.29
CA GLY A 164 17.04 -11.87 -1.83
C GLY A 164 15.95 -12.75 -1.18
N TYR A 165 14.93 -13.21 -1.91
CA TYR A 165 13.89 -14.13 -1.39
C TYR A 165 14.21 -15.59 -1.71
N PRO A 166 13.91 -16.54 -0.80
CA PRO A 166 14.13 -17.97 -1.08
C PRO A 166 13.18 -18.47 -2.17
N SER A 167 13.33 -19.72 -2.60
CA SER A 167 12.39 -20.34 -3.55
C SER A 167 10.98 -20.38 -2.96
N PRO A 168 9.96 -19.84 -3.66
CA PRO A 168 8.58 -19.85 -3.18
C PRO A 168 7.95 -21.23 -3.31
N VAL A 169 7.06 -21.56 -2.38
CA VAL A 169 6.11 -22.68 -2.47
C VAL A 169 5.01 -22.33 -3.46
N VAL A 170 4.50 -21.10 -3.37
CA VAL A 170 3.48 -20.53 -4.24
C VAL A 170 3.75 -19.04 -4.37
N ARG A 171 3.42 -18.44 -5.51
CA ARG A 171 3.67 -17.02 -5.75
C ARG A 171 2.76 -16.45 -6.84
N GLN A 172 2.31 -15.22 -6.61
CA GLN A 172 1.61 -14.40 -7.60
C GLN A 172 2.60 -13.87 -8.65
N SER A 173 2.17 -13.83 -9.91
CA SER A 173 2.97 -13.49 -11.09
C SER A 173 3.81 -12.21 -11.00
N ASN A 174 3.34 -11.20 -10.25
CA ASN A 174 3.96 -9.89 -10.07
C ASN A 174 4.64 -9.70 -8.70
N ASN A 175 4.87 -10.77 -7.92
CA ASN A 175 5.43 -10.73 -6.57
C ASN A 175 4.58 -9.98 -5.52
N LEU A 176 3.29 -9.72 -5.77
CA LEU A 176 2.46 -8.94 -4.84
C LEU A 176 2.16 -9.70 -3.54
N ASN A 177 2.10 -11.03 -3.62
CA ASN A 177 2.23 -11.94 -2.48
C ASN A 177 2.93 -13.24 -2.89
N SER A 178 3.53 -13.90 -1.89
CA SER A 178 4.24 -15.16 -2.07
C SER A 178 4.32 -15.94 -0.78
N GLY A 179 4.23 -17.27 -0.90
CA GLY A 179 4.32 -18.21 0.20
C GLY A 179 5.62 -19.00 0.22
N TYR A 180 6.17 -19.20 1.40
CA TYR A 180 7.47 -19.84 1.62
C TYR A 180 7.43 -20.79 2.81
N PHE A 181 8.32 -21.78 2.80
CA PHE A 181 8.69 -22.55 3.98
C PHE A 181 10.10 -22.19 4.41
N LEU A 182 10.34 -22.15 5.72
CA LEU A 182 11.69 -21.99 6.26
C LEU A 182 12.36 -23.36 6.39
N ASP A 183 13.15 -23.72 5.38
CA ASP A 183 13.75 -25.05 5.28
C ASP A 183 15.07 -25.20 6.07
N GLN A 184 15.50 -24.16 6.79
CA GLN A 184 16.71 -24.22 7.60
C GLN A 184 16.46 -24.97 8.91
N PRO A 185 17.48 -25.69 9.44
CA PRO A 185 17.34 -26.47 10.66
C PRO A 185 16.79 -25.66 11.84
N GLY A 186 15.71 -26.16 12.44
CA GLY A 186 15.02 -25.52 13.56
C GLY A 186 13.84 -24.64 13.17
N PHE A 187 13.51 -24.47 11.89
CA PHE A 187 12.37 -23.67 11.42
C PHE A 187 11.32 -24.49 10.64
N GLU A 188 11.39 -25.82 10.72
CA GLU A 188 10.58 -26.75 9.94
C GLU A 188 9.09 -26.61 10.19
N ASP A 189 8.69 -26.03 11.33
CA ASP A 189 7.30 -25.78 11.73
C ASP A 189 6.75 -24.41 11.28
N VAL A 190 7.55 -23.61 10.56
CA VAL A 190 7.20 -22.24 10.16
C VAL A 190 6.90 -22.14 8.65
N ALA A 191 5.75 -21.55 8.33
CA ALA A 191 5.42 -21.02 7.01
C ALA A 191 5.51 -19.48 7.03
N VAL A 192 5.76 -18.88 5.87
CA VAL A 192 5.81 -17.43 5.70
C VAL A 192 4.94 -17.01 4.53
N LEU A 193 4.07 -16.03 4.75
CA LEU A 193 3.36 -15.30 3.71
C LEU A 193 3.96 -13.90 3.60
N ALA A 194 4.68 -13.60 2.52
CA ALA A 194 5.10 -12.24 2.21
C ALA A 194 3.99 -11.55 1.41
N VAL A 195 3.59 -10.36 1.85
CA VAL A 195 2.55 -9.52 1.24
C VAL A 195 3.09 -8.09 1.12
N PRO A 196 3.99 -7.81 0.17
CA PRO A 196 4.49 -6.46 -0.07
C PRO A 196 3.46 -5.54 -0.76
N SER A 197 2.29 -6.03 -1.17
CA SER A 197 1.17 -5.20 -1.64
C SER A 197 -0.15 -5.99 -1.57
N PHE A 198 -1.28 -5.32 -1.38
CA PHE A 198 -2.63 -5.89 -1.50
C PHE A 198 -3.24 -5.71 -2.90
N VAL A 199 -2.41 -5.58 -3.95
CA VAL A 199 -2.79 -5.33 -5.36
C VAL A 199 -3.37 -3.92 -5.55
N GLY A 200 -2.79 -3.10 -6.41
CA GLY A 200 -3.30 -1.73 -6.67
C GLY A 200 -3.81 -1.49 -8.09
N SER A 201 -3.61 -2.47 -8.99
CA SER A 201 -3.96 -2.36 -10.41
C SER A 201 -3.80 -3.70 -11.12
N GLY A 202 -4.70 -3.99 -12.05
CA GLY A 202 -4.67 -5.17 -12.95
C GLY A 202 -5.53 -6.33 -12.44
N ASP A 203 -5.98 -7.19 -13.34
CA ASP A 203 -6.95 -8.29 -13.09
C ASP A 203 -6.34 -9.49 -12.32
N VAL A 204 -5.56 -9.23 -11.27
CA VAL A 204 -4.77 -10.23 -10.52
C VAL A 204 -5.24 -10.44 -9.09
N GLU A 205 -6.31 -9.79 -8.65
CA GLU A 205 -6.89 -9.94 -7.32
C GLU A 205 -7.30 -11.39 -7.02
N VAL A 206 -7.88 -12.08 -8.00
CA VAL A 206 -8.25 -13.50 -7.86
C VAL A 206 -7.00 -14.37 -7.70
N GLU A 207 -5.94 -14.10 -8.47
CA GLU A 207 -4.65 -14.80 -8.34
C GLU A 207 -4.06 -14.57 -6.94
N PHE A 208 -4.04 -13.32 -6.47
CA PHE A 208 -3.57 -12.96 -5.12
C PHE A 208 -4.33 -13.72 -4.02
N GLN A 209 -5.67 -13.72 -4.08
CA GLN A 209 -6.51 -14.46 -3.13
C GLN A 209 -6.17 -15.96 -3.13
N ASN A 210 -5.99 -16.54 -4.32
CA ASN A 210 -5.67 -17.96 -4.47
C ASN A 210 -4.29 -18.31 -3.89
N VAL A 211 -3.28 -17.47 -4.09
CA VAL A 211 -1.93 -17.68 -3.51
C VAL A 211 -1.98 -17.77 -1.99
N ASN A 212 -2.82 -16.95 -1.33
CA ASN A 212 -3.04 -17.04 0.11
C ASN A 212 -3.67 -18.40 0.50
N SER A 213 -4.73 -18.81 -0.21
CA SER A 213 -5.43 -20.08 0.05
C SER A 213 -4.53 -21.30 -0.19
N GLU A 214 -3.74 -21.27 -1.25
CA GLU A 214 -2.80 -22.33 -1.62
C GLU A 214 -1.67 -22.47 -0.60
N LEU A 215 -1.10 -21.36 -0.12
CA LEU A 215 -0.08 -21.40 0.93
C LEU A 215 -0.66 -21.99 2.22
N ILE A 216 -1.83 -21.53 2.66
CA ILE A 216 -2.47 -22.03 3.88
C ILE A 216 -2.68 -23.55 3.76
N ALA A 217 -3.24 -24.03 2.64
CA ALA A 217 -3.44 -25.45 2.40
C ALA A 217 -2.12 -26.24 2.39
N ALA A 218 -1.09 -25.72 1.70
CA ALA A 218 0.24 -26.35 1.64
C ALA A 218 0.90 -26.41 3.02
N ALA A 219 0.79 -25.34 3.82
CA ALA A 219 1.34 -25.27 5.16
C ALA A 219 0.67 -26.30 6.09
N LEU A 220 -0.66 -26.42 6.05
CA LEU A 220 -1.38 -27.45 6.80
C LEU A 220 -0.99 -28.87 6.37
N ALA A 221 -0.90 -29.12 5.06
CA ALA A 221 -0.48 -30.42 4.53
C ALA A 221 0.96 -30.79 4.93
N ALA A 222 1.83 -29.78 5.06
CA ALA A 222 3.21 -29.93 5.52
C ALA A 222 3.35 -29.91 7.07
N ASN A 223 2.25 -29.95 7.82
CA ASN A 223 2.21 -29.89 9.29
C ASN A 223 2.94 -28.66 9.87
N LYS A 224 2.91 -27.53 9.17
CA LYS A 224 3.37 -26.25 9.70
C LYS A 224 2.41 -25.81 10.80
N THR A 225 2.95 -25.31 11.90
CA THR A 225 2.14 -24.88 13.06
C THR A 225 2.20 -23.38 13.29
N LYS A 226 3.17 -22.69 12.66
CA LYS A 226 3.43 -21.26 12.83
C LYS A 226 3.40 -20.54 11.49
N LEU A 227 2.90 -19.31 11.51
CA LEU A 227 2.81 -18.45 10.33
C LEU A 227 3.42 -17.08 10.62
N ILE A 228 4.40 -16.68 9.81
CA ILE A 228 4.83 -15.28 9.72
C ILE A 228 4.09 -14.64 8.56
N ILE A 229 3.51 -13.46 8.79
CA ILE A 229 2.95 -12.63 7.73
C ILE A 229 3.82 -11.39 7.63
N ASP A 230 4.59 -11.29 6.56
CA ASP A 230 5.52 -10.17 6.34
C ASP A 230 4.88 -9.15 5.41
N VAL A 231 4.48 -8.01 5.97
CA VAL A 231 3.88 -6.87 5.24
C VAL A 231 4.88 -5.72 5.04
N SER A 232 6.18 -6.01 5.10
CA SER A 232 7.22 -5.02 4.78
C SER A 232 7.01 -4.44 3.36
N ALA A 233 7.28 -3.15 3.19
CA ALA A 233 7.03 -2.38 1.96
C ALA A 233 5.55 -2.23 1.53
N ASN A 234 4.58 -2.72 2.31
CA ASN A 234 3.19 -2.78 1.86
C ASN A 234 2.48 -1.43 1.84
N GLY A 235 2.35 -0.84 0.65
CA GLY A 235 1.65 0.43 0.43
C GLY A 235 0.11 0.34 0.45
N GLY A 236 -0.45 -0.85 0.63
CA GLY A 236 -1.88 -1.12 0.53
C GLY A 236 -2.26 -1.73 -0.81
N GLY A 237 -3.45 -1.40 -1.31
CA GLY A 237 -4.06 -2.00 -2.49
C GLY A 237 -5.58 -2.11 -2.37
N THR A 238 -6.18 -3.10 -3.01
CA THR A 238 -7.62 -3.34 -3.02
C THR A 238 -8.12 -3.72 -1.63
N ILE A 239 -8.98 -2.87 -1.05
CA ILE A 239 -9.42 -2.93 0.36
C ILE A 239 -9.83 -4.33 0.79
N LEU A 240 -10.67 -4.98 -0.01
CA LEU A 240 -11.28 -6.25 0.36
C LEU A 240 -10.30 -7.45 0.31
N GLN A 241 -9.09 -7.28 -0.24
CA GLN A 241 -8.01 -8.26 -0.10
C GLN A 241 -7.50 -8.34 1.34
N GLY A 242 -7.41 -7.21 2.04
CA GLY A 242 -7.06 -7.18 3.47
C GLY A 242 -8.12 -7.89 4.32
N TYR A 243 -9.40 -7.66 4.03
CA TYR A 243 -10.51 -8.38 4.66
C TYR A 243 -10.46 -9.88 4.37
N ASP A 244 -10.22 -10.25 3.12
CA ASP A 244 -10.17 -11.65 2.72
C ASP A 244 -9.03 -12.41 3.39
N LEU A 245 -7.80 -11.87 3.38
CA LEU A 245 -6.68 -12.49 4.08
C LEU A 245 -6.97 -12.67 5.58
N PHE A 246 -7.55 -11.65 6.22
CA PHE A 246 -7.99 -11.77 7.61
C PHE A 246 -9.03 -12.88 7.79
N LYS A 247 -10.05 -12.96 6.92
CA LYS A 247 -11.11 -13.98 6.98
C LYS A 247 -10.62 -15.39 6.65
N GLN A 248 -9.58 -15.56 5.82
CA GLN A 248 -8.95 -16.85 5.59
C GLN A 248 -8.25 -17.38 6.86
N LEU A 249 -7.78 -16.49 7.74
CA LEU A 249 -7.11 -16.82 9.00
C LEU A 249 -8.08 -16.91 10.18
N PHE A 250 -9.08 -16.02 10.24
CA PHE A 250 -10.03 -15.90 11.35
C PHE A 250 -11.48 -15.88 10.84
N PRO A 251 -11.97 -16.99 10.26
CA PRO A 251 -13.28 -17.04 9.63
C PRO A 251 -14.46 -16.87 10.60
N SER A 252 -14.25 -17.08 11.90
CA SER A 252 -15.27 -16.86 12.93
C SER A 252 -15.39 -15.40 13.39
N ILE A 253 -14.38 -14.56 13.14
CA ILE A 253 -14.40 -13.15 13.54
C ILE A 253 -15.11 -12.34 12.45
N LEU A 254 -16.07 -11.52 12.86
CA LEU A 254 -16.71 -10.52 12.01
C LEU A 254 -15.80 -9.29 11.94
N PRO A 255 -15.24 -8.92 10.78
CA PRO A 255 -14.34 -7.78 10.67
C PRO A 255 -15.08 -6.49 11.06
N TYR A 256 -14.54 -5.72 12.01
CA TYR A 256 -15.17 -4.47 12.45
C TYR A 256 -15.10 -3.43 11.33
N GLY A 257 -13.89 -3.03 10.92
CA GLY A 257 -13.67 -2.26 9.70
C GLY A 257 -14.50 -0.97 9.59
N ALA A 258 -14.85 -0.37 10.72
CA ALA A 258 -15.73 0.78 10.77
C ALA A 258 -15.08 2.01 10.15
N THR A 259 -15.86 2.73 9.35
CA THR A 259 -15.43 3.95 8.67
C THR A 259 -16.53 5.01 8.74
N ARG A 260 -16.18 6.24 8.35
CA ARG A 260 -17.14 7.32 8.11
C ARG A 260 -16.57 8.31 7.10
N PHE A 261 -17.45 9.09 6.49
CA PHE A 261 -17.08 10.22 5.64
C PHE A 261 -17.29 11.53 6.38
N ARG A 262 -16.54 12.57 5.99
CA ARG A 262 -16.90 13.94 6.36
C ARG A 262 -18.22 14.31 5.66
N ALA A 263 -19.18 14.77 6.43
CA ALA A 263 -20.48 15.20 5.93
C ALA A 263 -20.42 16.65 5.45
N HIS A 264 -20.88 16.88 4.22
CA HIS A 264 -21.00 18.20 3.60
C HIS A 264 -22.05 18.16 2.49
N GLU A 265 -22.53 19.34 2.08
CA GLU A 265 -23.64 19.51 1.13
C GLU A 265 -23.51 18.62 -0.12
N ALA A 266 -22.39 18.70 -0.84
CA ALA A 266 -22.20 17.89 -2.05
C ALA A 266 -22.28 16.36 -1.80
N PHE A 267 -21.77 15.87 -0.65
CA PHE A 267 -21.84 14.44 -0.33
C PHE A 267 -23.27 14.00 -0.02
N ASP A 268 -24.04 14.85 0.67
CA ASP A 268 -25.45 14.60 0.95
C ASP A 268 -26.29 14.55 -0.32
N ILE A 269 -26.13 15.53 -1.21
CA ILE A 269 -26.85 15.59 -2.48
C ILE A 269 -26.56 14.35 -3.32
N LEU A 270 -25.28 13.99 -3.48
CA LEU A 270 -24.92 12.77 -4.21
C LEU A 270 -25.59 11.53 -3.59
N GLY A 271 -25.63 11.44 -2.27
CA GLY A 271 -26.27 10.29 -1.65
C GLY A 271 -27.77 10.21 -1.81
N GLN A 272 -28.46 11.36 -1.83
CA GLN A 272 -29.88 11.44 -2.16
C GLN A 272 -30.13 11.00 -3.61
N GLU A 273 -29.38 11.55 -4.57
CA GLU A 273 -29.51 11.23 -5.99
C GLU A 273 -29.21 9.76 -6.28
N TYR A 274 -28.05 9.27 -5.85
CA TYR A 274 -27.64 7.88 -6.09
C TYR A 274 -28.60 6.89 -5.44
N SER A 275 -29.04 7.16 -4.22
CA SER A 275 -30.00 6.29 -3.54
C SER A 275 -31.37 6.29 -4.24
N ALA A 276 -31.83 7.43 -4.75
CA ALA A 276 -33.09 7.55 -5.48
C ALA A 276 -33.05 6.84 -6.85
N ILE A 277 -31.94 6.99 -7.60
CA ILE A 277 -31.73 6.29 -8.86
C ILE A 277 -31.69 4.78 -8.61
N ALA A 278 -30.84 4.34 -7.67
CA ALA A 278 -30.63 2.94 -7.35
C ALA A 278 -31.91 2.24 -6.87
N ALA A 279 -32.85 2.95 -6.23
CA ALA A 279 -34.13 2.39 -5.78
C ALA A 279 -35.00 1.78 -6.90
N ASN A 280 -34.78 2.20 -8.15
CA ASN A 280 -35.49 1.65 -9.32
C ASN A 280 -34.91 0.34 -9.84
N TYR A 281 -33.75 -0.07 -9.31
CA TYR A 281 -33.00 -1.23 -9.80
C TYR A 281 -32.88 -2.31 -8.73
N THR A 282 -32.96 -3.55 -9.22
CA THR A 282 -32.69 -4.72 -8.39
C THR A 282 -31.19 -4.91 -8.29
N ARG A 283 -30.69 -4.96 -7.04
CA ARG A 283 -29.27 -5.15 -6.75
C ARG A 283 -28.78 -6.48 -7.31
N SER A 284 -28.03 -6.43 -8.40
CA SER A 284 -27.64 -7.60 -9.20
C SER A 284 -26.45 -7.25 -10.09
N LEU A 285 -25.55 -8.21 -10.33
CA LEU A 285 -24.46 -8.05 -11.29
C LEU A 285 -24.94 -7.99 -12.75
N ASN A 286 -26.20 -8.33 -13.02
CA ASN A 286 -26.81 -8.27 -14.35
C ASN A 286 -27.52 -6.92 -14.57
N GLN A 287 -26.75 -5.83 -14.53
CA GLN A 287 -27.19 -4.47 -14.86
C GLN A 287 -26.21 -3.87 -15.89
N SER A 288 -26.54 -2.71 -16.46
CA SER A 288 -25.56 -1.94 -17.25
C SER A 288 -24.49 -1.34 -16.36
N ASP A 289 -23.30 -1.09 -16.91
CA ASP A 289 -22.14 -0.56 -16.17
C ASP A 289 -22.48 0.73 -15.41
N ASP A 290 -23.13 1.71 -16.05
CA ASP A 290 -23.58 2.96 -15.39
C ASP A 290 -24.46 2.70 -14.15
N ILE A 291 -25.32 1.68 -14.20
CA ILE A 291 -26.20 1.34 -13.07
C ILE A 291 -25.41 0.58 -11.99
N LEU A 292 -24.46 -0.26 -12.38
CA LEU A 292 -23.58 -0.95 -11.43
C LEU A 292 -22.71 0.05 -10.66
N ASP A 293 -22.20 1.09 -11.31
CA ASP A 293 -21.42 2.15 -10.67
C ASP A 293 -22.26 2.90 -9.62
N ILE A 294 -23.50 3.26 -9.96
CA ILE A 294 -24.44 3.87 -9.01
C ILE A 294 -24.78 2.92 -7.86
N GLU A 295 -25.19 1.68 -8.17
CA GLU A 295 -25.65 0.72 -7.18
C GLU A 295 -24.54 0.32 -6.20
N SER A 296 -23.29 0.21 -6.67
CA SER A 296 -22.14 -0.19 -5.86
C SER A 296 -21.41 0.97 -5.18
N SER A 297 -21.79 2.22 -5.47
CA SER A 297 -21.16 3.42 -4.91
C SER A 297 -21.36 3.58 -3.40
N ALA A 298 -20.47 4.36 -2.79
CA ALA A 298 -20.60 4.78 -1.39
C ALA A 298 -21.78 5.75 -1.15
N TRP A 299 -22.31 6.39 -2.20
CA TRP A 299 -23.45 7.30 -2.12
C TRP A 299 -24.81 6.57 -2.12
N ASN A 300 -24.84 5.29 -2.45
CA ASN A 300 -26.04 4.48 -2.24
C ASN A 300 -26.10 3.90 -0.81
N TYR A 301 -27.19 4.14 -0.08
CA TYR A 301 -27.31 3.63 1.29
C TYR A 301 -27.32 2.11 1.39
N ARG A 302 -27.69 1.40 0.33
CA ARG A 302 -27.75 -0.08 0.29
C ARG A 302 -26.38 -0.76 0.21
N THR A 303 -25.30 -0.01 -0.02
CA THR A 303 -23.94 -0.54 -0.25
C THR A 303 -23.21 -0.94 1.02
N ASP A 304 -23.37 -0.15 2.08
CA ASP A 304 -22.68 -0.38 3.35
C ASP A 304 -23.67 -0.90 4.39
N ALA A 305 -23.15 -1.57 5.42
CA ALA A 305 -23.88 -1.92 6.63
C ALA A 305 -23.63 -0.87 7.73
N ASP A 306 -24.52 -0.82 8.72
CA ASP A 306 -24.38 0.03 9.89
C ASP A 306 -23.32 -0.50 10.88
N ILE A 307 -23.14 0.18 12.01
CA ILE A 307 -22.20 -0.24 13.05
C ILE A 307 -22.48 -1.65 13.61
N ASN A 308 -23.75 -2.06 13.65
CA ASN A 308 -24.19 -3.38 14.12
C ASN A 308 -24.11 -4.45 13.02
N TYR A 309 -23.63 -4.09 11.82
CA TYR A 309 -23.58 -4.94 10.64
C TYR A 309 -24.96 -5.29 10.06
N GLU A 310 -25.94 -4.42 10.25
CA GLU A 310 -27.27 -4.50 9.67
C GLU A 310 -27.40 -3.54 8.46
N PRO A 311 -28.27 -3.83 7.48
CA PRO A 311 -28.48 -2.92 6.35
C PRO A 311 -29.12 -1.60 6.79
N PHE A 312 -28.65 -0.48 6.24
CA PHE A 312 -29.37 0.79 6.34
C PHE A 312 -30.72 0.70 5.61
N THR A 313 -31.73 1.38 6.13
CA THR A 313 -33.08 1.44 5.55
C THR A 313 -33.32 2.69 4.70
N SER A 314 -32.46 3.71 4.84
CA SER A 314 -32.57 4.97 4.09
C SER A 314 -31.26 5.75 4.06
N TRP A 315 -31.16 6.73 3.14
CA TRP A 315 -30.01 7.64 3.08
C TRP A 315 -29.83 8.48 4.35
N PRO A 316 -30.88 9.11 4.94
CA PRO A 316 -30.71 9.86 6.19
C PRO A 316 -30.12 9.03 7.34
N GLU A 317 -30.42 7.73 7.41
CA GLU A 317 -29.85 6.83 8.41
C GLU A 317 -28.33 6.65 8.23
N LYS A 318 -27.88 6.46 6.98
CA LYS A 318 -26.46 6.36 6.64
C LYS A 318 -25.72 7.69 6.74
N TYR A 319 -26.33 8.77 6.28
CA TYR A 319 -25.71 10.09 6.22
C TYR A 319 -25.57 10.76 7.59
N GLY A 320 -26.45 10.51 8.55
CA GLY A 320 -26.52 11.36 9.73
C GLY A 320 -26.90 12.80 9.32
N PRO A 321 -26.15 13.85 9.67
CA PRO A 321 -24.79 13.80 10.17
C PRO A 321 -24.70 13.83 11.69
N HIS A 322 -23.53 13.46 12.21
CA HIS A 322 -23.16 13.54 13.61
C HIS A 322 -22.02 14.54 13.78
N GLU A 323 -22.19 15.48 14.71
CA GLU A 323 -21.16 16.48 15.01
C GLU A 323 -20.00 15.85 15.78
N PHE A 324 -18.78 16.18 15.38
CA PHE A 324 -17.56 15.78 16.06
C PHE A 324 -16.55 16.92 16.03
N GLY A 325 -16.34 17.58 17.17
CA GLY A 325 -15.55 18.81 17.23
C GLY A 325 -16.21 19.94 16.44
N ASN A 326 -15.50 20.50 15.46
CA ASN A 326 -16.00 21.55 14.56
C ASN A 326 -16.44 21.02 13.19
N ASP A 327 -16.45 19.69 13.02
CA ASP A 327 -16.81 19.02 11.77
C ASP A 327 -18.06 18.16 11.96
N SER A 328 -18.64 17.76 10.84
CA SER A 328 -19.77 16.83 10.78
C SER A 328 -19.36 15.60 9.97
N PHE A 329 -19.84 14.43 10.39
CA PHE A 329 -19.51 13.17 9.75
C PHE A 329 -20.75 12.32 9.54
N THR A 330 -20.66 11.35 8.63
CA THR A 330 -21.71 10.37 8.43
C THR A 330 -21.89 9.45 9.63
N SER A 331 -22.99 8.69 9.66
CA SER A 331 -23.06 7.53 10.56
C SER A 331 -21.86 6.61 10.30
N ILE A 332 -21.49 5.82 11.32
CA ILE A 332 -20.48 4.77 11.15
C ILE A 332 -21.01 3.73 10.16
N ILE A 333 -20.19 3.40 9.18
CA ILE A 333 -20.49 2.41 8.13
C ILE A 333 -19.44 1.30 8.11
N ARG A 334 -19.83 0.12 7.64
CA ARG A 334 -18.99 -1.06 7.49
C ARG A 334 -19.22 -1.66 6.11
N TRP A 335 -18.18 -2.24 5.50
CA TRP A 335 -18.34 -2.95 4.23
C TRP A 335 -19.32 -4.12 4.40
N ASN A 336 -20.37 -4.16 3.57
CA ASN A 336 -21.31 -5.29 3.55
C ASN A 336 -20.73 -6.45 2.73
N LEU A 337 -20.04 -7.38 3.37
CA LEU A 337 -19.37 -8.50 2.69
C LEU A 337 -20.35 -9.54 2.10
N SER A 338 -21.63 -9.44 2.47
CA SER A 338 -22.71 -10.28 1.91
C SER A 338 -23.35 -9.67 0.66
N ASP A 339 -22.92 -8.48 0.23
CA ASP A 339 -23.48 -7.81 -0.95
C ASP A 339 -23.04 -8.53 -2.24
N VAL A 340 -24.01 -8.82 -3.11
CA VAL A 340 -23.75 -9.44 -4.43
C VAL A 340 -22.89 -8.59 -5.35
N LEU A 341 -22.84 -7.27 -5.11
CA LEU A 341 -22.01 -6.32 -5.86
C LEU A 341 -20.59 -6.17 -5.31
N THR A 342 -20.25 -6.85 -4.21
CA THR A 342 -18.89 -6.84 -3.62
C THR A 342 -17.77 -7.05 -4.65
N PRO A 343 -17.90 -7.94 -5.66
CA PRO A 343 -16.88 -8.11 -6.70
C PRO A 343 -16.46 -6.84 -7.44
N LEU A 344 -17.36 -5.85 -7.58
CA LEU A 344 -17.06 -4.57 -8.24
C LEU A 344 -16.09 -3.70 -7.41
N ASN A 345 -16.14 -3.84 -6.09
CA ASN A 345 -15.30 -3.11 -5.14
C ASN A 345 -14.04 -3.88 -4.72
N SER A 346 -13.86 -5.12 -5.19
CA SER A 346 -12.82 -6.05 -4.73
C SER A 346 -11.90 -6.56 -5.83
N GLY A 347 -12.09 -6.14 -7.09
CA GLY A 347 -11.37 -6.71 -8.23
C GLY A 347 -11.81 -8.14 -8.55
N GLY A 348 -13.11 -8.44 -8.39
CA GLY A 348 -13.68 -9.72 -8.78
C GLY A 348 -13.66 -10.82 -7.71
N ILE A 349 -13.15 -10.55 -6.50
CA ILE A 349 -13.14 -11.54 -5.43
C ILE A 349 -14.42 -11.51 -4.59
N TYR A 350 -14.79 -12.67 -4.05
CA TYR A 350 -15.67 -12.74 -2.88
C TYR A 350 -14.79 -12.87 -1.64
N VAL A 351 -15.18 -12.24 -0.53
CA VAL A 351 -14.44 -12.38 0.73
C VAL A 351 -14.74 -13.76 1.35
N SER A 352 -13.70 -14.40 1.87
CA SER A 352 -13.79 -15.73 2.48
C SER A 352 -14.80 -15.74 3.65
N GLY A 353 -15.65 -16.77 3.69
CA GLY A 353 -16.78 -16.87 4.62
C GLY A 353 -18.08 -16.23 4.12
N TYR A 354 -18.08 -15.59 2.94
CA TYR A 354 -19.27 -14.95 2.36
C TYR A 354 -19.58 -15.47 0.96
N LEU A 355 -20.87 -15.43 0.60
CA LEU A 355 -21.39 -15.75 -0.75
C LEU A 355 -20.78 -17.06 -1.30
N ASN A 356 -20.11 -17.00 -2.46
CA ASN A 356 -19.52 -18.17 -3.13
C ASN A 356 -18.33 -18.79 -2.39
N ARG A 357 -17.84 -18.15 -1.32
CA ARG A 357 -16.75 -18.64 -0.45
C ARG A 357 -17.21 -18.85 0.99
N SER A 358 -18.52 -19.00 1.22
CA SER A 358 -19.13 -19.27 2.52
C SER A 358 -18.69 -20.60 3.17
N ASN A 359 -18.09 -21.50 2.40
CA ASN A 359 -17.54 -22.77 2.91
C ASN A 359 -16.27 -22.60 3.75
N ILE A 360 -15.58 -21.45 3.68
CA ILE A 360 -14.36 -21.19 4.45
C ILE A 360 -14.73 -20.81 5.88
N THR A 361 -14.64 -21.80 6.78
CA THR A 361 -15.15 -21.70 8.17
C THR A 361 -14.13 -22.17 9.22
N VAL A 362 -13.00 -22.74 8.80
CA VAL A 362 -11.99 -23.32 9.70
C VAL A 362 -10.81 -22.38 9.83
N GLN A 363 -10.47 -22.01 11.06
CA GLN A 363 -9.26 -21.25 11.37
C GLN A 363 -8.01 -22.16 11.20
N PRO A 364 -7.06 -21.80 10.33
CA PRO A 364 -5.91 -22.66 10.01
C PRO A 364 -4.81 -22.65 11.08
N PHE A 365 -4.62 -21.52 11.77
CA PHE A 365 -3.59 -21.36 12.81
C PHE A 365 -4.20 -20.70 14.05
N ALA A 366 -3.76 -21.10 15.24
CA ALA A 366 -4.07 -20.37 16.47
C ALA A 366 -3.48 -18.95 16.41
N ALA A 367 -4.14 -17.95 16.99
CA ALA A 367 -3.69 -16.56 16.92
C ALA A 367 -2.27 -16.37 17.48
N GLU A 368 -1.94 -17.08 18.57
CA GLU A 368 -0.62 -17.10 19.19
C GLU A 368 0.51 -17.73 18.34
N ASN A 369 0.13 -18.44 17.28
CA ASN A 369 1.05 -19.01 16.31
C ASN A 369 1.18 -18.15 15.03
N ILE A 370 0.62 -16.94 15.04
CA ILE A 370 0.80 -15.96 13.98
C ILE A 370 1.59 -14.75 14.53
N VAL A 371 2.45 -14.18 13.69
CA VAL A 371 3.08 -12.88 13.92
C VAL A 371 3.07 -12.07 12.63
N VAL A 372 2.80 -10.77 12.73
CA VAL A 372 2.90 -9.85 11.60
C VAL A 372 4.21 -9.04 11.68
N VAL A 373 4.96 -9.00 10.59
CA VAL A 373 6.26 -8.31 10.48
C VAL A 373 6.12 -7.09 9.59
N TYR A 374 6.70 -5.98 10.03
CA TYR A 374 6.63 -4.67 9.39
C TYR A 374 8.02 -4.07 9.25
N ASP A 375 8.21 -3.17 8.31
CA ASP A 375 9.32 -2.21 8.23
C ASP A 375 8.87 -0.78 8.47
N GLY A 376 7.66 -0.60 9.04
CA GLY A 376 7.00 0.68 9.20
C GLY A 376 6.27 1.18 7.94
N TYR A 377 6.43 0.57 6.77
CA TYR A 377 5.86 1.12 5.53
C TYR A 377 4.33 0.99 5.43
N CYS A 378 3.76 -0.05 6.05
CA CYS A 378 2.34 -0.43 5.97
C CYS A 378 1.37 0.75 5.86
N ALA A 379 0.62 0.81 4.75
CA ALA A 379 -0.29 1.90 4.39
C ALA A 379 -1.61 1.40 3.76
N SER A 380 -2.63 2.27 3.71
CA SER A 380 -3.96 2.00 3.13
C SER A 380 -4.53 0.64 3.60
N THR A 381 -4.85 -0.29 2.69
CA THR A 381 -5.38 -1.63 2.99
C THR A 381 -4.53 -2.44 3.97
N CYS A 382 -3.20 -2.25 3.98
CA CYS A 382 -2.34 -2.90 4.98
C CYS A 382 -2.69 -2.44 6.40
N THR A 383 -3.07 -1.18 6.58
CA THR A 383 -3.47 -0.64 7.89
C THR A 383 -4.76 -1.27 8.37
N ILE A 384 -5.71 -1.53 7.46
CA ILE A 384 -6.97 -2.22 7.76
C ILE A 384 -6.66 -3.65 8.19
N PHE A 385 -5.90 -4.41 7.40
CA PHE A 385 -5.47 -5.76 7.75
C PHE A 385 -4.74 -5.78 9.10
N SER A 386 -3.82 -4.85 9.32
CA SER A 386 -3.06 -4.71 10.56
C SER A 386 -3.98 -4.44 11.75
N GLU A 387 -4.95 -3.54 11.64
CA GLU A 387 -5.92 -3.24 12.71
C GLU A 387 -6.76 -4.48 13.06
N LEU A 388 -7.27 -5.20 12.05
CA LEU A 388 -8.05 -6.43 12.25
C LEU A 388 -7.21 -7.51 12.96
N MET A 389 -5.98 -7.73 12.49
CA MET A 389 -5.06 -8.73 13.05
C MET A 389 -4.69 -8.40 14.51
N ARG A 390 -4.35 -7.14 14.80
CA ARG A 390 -3.89 -6.70 16.11
C ARG A 390 -5.03 -6.58 17.11
N GLN A 391 -6.08 -5.85 16.76
CA GLN A 391 -7.13 -5.46 17.71
C GLN A 391 -8.18 -6.55 17.87
N GLN A 392 -8.61 -7.19 16.78
CA GLN A 392 -9.69 -8.19 16.84
C GLN A 392 -9.17 -9.60 17.06
N ALA A 393 -8.06 -9.98 16.40
CA ALA A 393 -7.48 -11.31 16.54
C ALA A 393 -6.36 -11.40 17.60
N GLY A 394 -5.89 -10.28 18.14
CA GLY A 394 -4.84 -10.27 19.17
C GLY A 394 -3.45 -10.70 18.69
N VAL A 395 -3.21 -10.69 17.38
CA VAL A 395 -1.94 -11.11 16.78
C VAL A 395 -0.86 -10.07 17.04
N LYS A 396 0.32 -10.55 17.42
CA LYS A 396 1.47 -9.72 17.79
C LYS A 396 2.28 -9.25 16.59
N THR A 397 3.00 -8.16 16.80
CA THR A 397 3.66 -7.42 15.74
C THR A 397 5.14 -7.16 16.02
N ILE A 398 5.96 -7.27 14.98
CA ILE A 398 7.36 -6.90 14.99
C ILE A 398 7.62 -5.82 13.94
N ALA A 399 8.25 -4.72 14.32
CA ALA A 399 8.71 -3.70 13.38
C ALA A 399 10.23 -3.70 13.25
N LEU A 400 10.71 -3.61 12.02
CA LEU A 400 12.12 -3.64 11.66
C LEU A 400 12.68 -2.23 11.48
N GLY A 401 13.93 -2.02 11.88
CA GLY A 401 14.68 -0.79 11.60
C GLY A 401 14.25 0.40 12.45
N GLY A 402 14.00 1.54 11.80
CA GLY A 402 13.71 2.85 12.39
C GLY A 402 14.96 3.69 12.64
N ARG A 403 14.76 4.94 13.06
CA ARG A 403 15.83 5.92 13.34
C ARG A 403 16.85 5.37 14.33
N PRO A 404 18.11 5.86 14.34
CA PRO A 404 19.19 5.28 15.14
C PRO A 404 19.07 5.63 16.64
N ASN A 405 18.03 5.13 17.29
CA ASN A 405 17.73 5.21 18.72
C ASN A 405 17.15 3.87 19.20
N TYR A 406 16.94 3.71 20.51
CA TYR A 406 16.39 2.50 21.13
C TYR A 406 14.92 2.65 21.55
N ASP A 407 14.19 3.58 20.93
CA ASP A 407 12.79 3.82 21.26
C ASP A 407 11.88 2.79 20.56
N GLU A 408 10.64 2.65 21.02
CA GLU A 408 9.64 1.89 20.28
C GLU A 408 9.28 2.60 18.97
N ILE A 409 8.93 1.82 17.94
CA ILE A 409 8.48 2.34 16.65
C ILE A 409 7.08 1.81 16.34
N GLN A 410 6.34 2.53 15.51
CA GLN A 410 5.03 2.10 15.06
C GLN A 410 5.15 1.11 13.90
N ALA A 411 4.35 0.04 13.94
CA ALA A 411 4.28 -0.94 12.85
C ALA A 411 3.71 -0.34 11.54
N VAL A 412 2.76 0.58 11.67
CA VAL A 412 2.00 1.19 10.56
C VAL A 412 2.36 2.65 10.39
N GLY A 413 3.41 2.94 9.63
CA GLY A 413 3.94 4.29 9.43
C GLY A 413 3.43 5.02 8.18
N GLY A 414 2.66 4.33 7.33
CA GLY A 414 2.00 4.91 6.17
C GLY A 414 0.64 5.55 6.48
N VAL A 415 -0.10 5.92 5.41
CA VAL A 415 -1.43 6.50 5.53
C VAL A 415 -2.39 5.46 6.10
N LYS A 416 -3.13 5.80 7.17
CA LYS A 416 -4.15 4.93 7.80
C LYS A 416 -5.58 5.32 7.40
N GLY A 417 -5.69 6.07 6.31
CA GLY A 417 -6.93 6.22 5.56
C GLY A 417 -7.42 4.89 5.05
N THR A 418 -8.73 4.68 5.09
CA THR A 418 -9.32 3.37 4.77
C THR A 418 -9.93 3.29 3.38
N ASN A 419 -9.99 4.42 2.67
CA ASN A 419 -10.31 4.50 1.25
C ASN A 419 -9.97 5.89 0.72
N ASP A 420 -9.40 6.00 -0.47
CA ASP A 420 -9.16 7.24 -1.17
C ASP A 420 -9.99 7.33 -2.46
N PHE A 421 -10.48 8.53 -2.77
CA PHE A 421 -11.17 8.78 -4.03
C PHE A 421 -10.31 9.64 -4.95
N PRO A 422 -10.02 9.17 -6.19
CA PRO A 422 -9.44 10.01 -7.22
C PRO A 422 -10.32 11.24 -7.48
N TRP A 423 -9.71 12.38 -7.75
CA TRP A 423 -10.48 13.60 -8.06
C TRP A 423 -11.35 13.43 -9.32
N SER A 424 -10.90 12.62 -10.27
CA SER A 424 -11.67 12.26 -11.47
C SER A 424 -12.92 11.46 -11.11
N TYR A 425 -12.84 10.53 -10.16
CA TYR A 425 -13.99 9.77 -9.68
C TYR A 425 -15.00 10.68 -8.99
N ILE A 426 -14.53 11.62 -8.16
CA ILE A 426 -15.40 12.60 -7.50
C ILE A 426 -16.10 13.50 -8.53
N LEU A 427 -15.38 13.98 -9.55
CA LEU A 427 -15.98 14.78 -10.63
C LEU A 427 -17.00 13.97 -11.42
N SER A 428 -16.67 12.73 -11.78
CA SER A 428 -17.58 11.81 -12.48
C SER A 428 -18.87 11.60 -11.68
N ALA A 429 -18.78 11.45 -10.36
CA ALA A 429 -19.97 11.29 -9.53
C ALA A 429 -20.85 12.55 -9.52
N ALA A 430 -20.24 13.74 -9.51
CA ALA A 430 -20.97 14.99 -9.66
C ALA A 430 -21.66 15.11 -11.03
N GLU A 431 -20.98 14.71 -12.11
CA GLU A 431 -21.55 14.70 -13.47
C GLU A 431 -22.73 13.75 -13.59
N GLU A 432 -22.62 12.54 -13.04
CA GLU A 432 -23.64 11.50 -13.11
C GLU A 432 -24.98 11.92 -12.48
N ALA A 433 -24.94 12.66 -11.37
CA ALA A 433 -26.15 13.25 -10.78
C ALA A 433 -26.90 14.16 -11.79
N PHE A 434 -26.18 14.94 -12.60
CA PHE A 434 -26.79 15.76 -13.65
C PHE A 434 -27.28 14.94 -14.85
N VAL A 435 -26.62 13.82 -15.19
CA VAL A 435 -27.00 12.95 -16.31
C VAL A 435 -28.39 12.33 -16.07
N TYR A 436 -28.68 11.90 -14.85
CA TYR A 436 -29.97 11.29 -14.49
C TYR A 436 -31.05 12.31 -14.11
N ALA A 437 -30.69 13.57 -13.90
CA ALA A 437 -31.62 14.66 -13.61
C ALA A 437 -32.36 15.14 -14.87
N ASN A 438 -33.66 15.45 -14.72
CA ASN A 438 -34.39 16.20 -15.75
C ASN A 438 -33.98 17.69 -15.74
N SER A 439 -34.34 18.46 -16.77
CA SER A 439 -33.88 19.84 -16.92
C SER A 439 -34.21 20.78 -15.74
N THR A 440 -35.36 20.61 -15.09
CA THR A 440 -35.71 21.41 -13.90
C THR A 440 -34.79 21.05 -12.74
N HIS A 441 -34.59 19.75 -12.52
CA HIS A 441 -33.74 19.28 -11.44
C HIS A 441 -32.24 19.57 -11.70
N GLN A 442 -31.80 19.59 -12.96
CA GLN A 442 -30.45 20.05 -13.33
C GLN A 442 -30.21 21.51 -12.91
N GLU A 443 -31.19 22.40 -13.10
CA GLU A 443 -31.09 23.79 -12.65
C GLU A 443 -30.99 23.89 -11.12
N GLU A 444 -31.76 23.06 -10.40
CA GLU A 444 -31.70 22.96 -8.94
C GLU A 444 -30.31 22.50 -8.48
N LEU A 445 -29.81 21.37 -8.98
CA LEU A 445 -28.48 20.83 -8.65
C LEU A 445 -27.37 21.83 -8.98
N ASN A 446 -27.49 22.57 -10.09
CA ASN A 446 -26.50 23.57 -10.50
C ASN A 446 -26.46 24.81 -9.59
N SER A 447 -27.49 25.02 -8.77
CA SER A 447 -27.52 26.07 -7.74
C SER A 447 -26.90 25.65 -6.39
N THR A 448 -26.48 24.39 -6.26
CA THR A 448 -25.85 23.81 -5.08
C THR A 448 -24.32 23.72 -5.23
N ALA A 449 -23.64 23.19 -4.21
CA ALA A 449 -22.22 22.87 -4.28
C ALA A 449 -21.82 22.00 -5.50
N LEU A 450 -22.70 21.14 -6.03
CA LEU A 450 -22.39 20.31 -7.21
C LEU A 450 -22.15 21.15 -8.48
N GLY A 451 -22.80 22.31 -8.61
CA GLY A 451 -22.61 23.22 -9.74
C GLY A 451 -21.23 23.87 -9.83
N ASP A 452 -20.42 23.77 -8.77
CA ASP A 452 -19.07 24.34 -8.71
C ASP A 452 -17.94 23.34 -9.02
N TYR A 453 -18.27 22.04 -9.13
CA TYR A 453 -17.31 21.03 -9.59
C TYR A 453 -16.92 21.31 -11.05
N SER A 454 -15.62 21.22 -11.33
CA SER A 454 -15.04 21.51 -12.65
C SER A 454 -13.79 20.66 -12.90
N GLN A 455 -13.32 20.65 -14.15
CA GLN A 455 -12.08 19.97 -14.54
C GLN A 455 -10.82 20.71 -14.07
N LEU A 456 -10.93 21.96 -13.61
CA LEU A 456 -9.79 22.84 -13.34
C LEU A 456 -8.79 22.23 -12.34
N PRO A 457 -9.21 21.61 -11.23
CA PRO A 457 -8.29 20.96 -10.32
C PRO A 457 -7.51 19.81 -10.97
N LEU A 458 -8.14 19.05 -11.88
CA LEU A 458 -7.49 17.95 -12.60
C LEU A 458 -6.37 18.48 -13.51
N TYR A 459 -6.66 19.53 -14.29
CA TYR A 459 -5.68 20.18 -15.16
C TYR A 459 -4.52 20.84 -14.41
N ARG A 460 -4.73 21.26 -13.16
CA ARG A 460 -3.69 21.88 -12.31
C ARG A 460 -2.93 20.89 -11.45
N SER A 461 -3.34 19.63 -11.44
CA SER A 461 -2.72 18.59 -10.63
C SER A 461 -1.66 17.82 -11.43
N SER A 462 -0.66 17.30 -10.73
CA SER A 462 0.25 16.29 -11.26
C SER A 462 -0.12 14.92 -10.68
N SER A 463 0.08 13.85 -11.47
CA SER A 463 0.12 12.46 -10.97
C SER A 463 -1.17 11.92 -10.33
N GLY A 464 -2.34 12.21 -10.90
CA GLY A 464 -3.60 11.55 -10.52
C GLY A 464 -3.99 11.79 -9.06
N PRO A 465 -4.40 13.01 -8.69
CA PRO A 465 -4.62 13.39 -7.30
C PRO A 465 -5.80 12.63 -6.70
N VAL A 466 -5.66 12.29 -5.42
CA VAL A 466 -6.66 11.58 -4.63
C VAL A 466 -6.95 12.32 -3.33
N VAL A 467 -8.11 12.07 -2.74
CA VAL A 467 -8.47 12.51 -1.40
C VAL A 467 -8.63 11.27 -0.54
N ASN A 468 -8.05 11.27 0.66
CA ASN A 468 -8.35 10.26 1.67
C ASN A 468 -9.79 10.51 2.17
N SER A 469 -10.73 9.70 1.69
CA SER A 469 -12.17 9.96 1.80
C SER A 469 -12.81 9.31 3.02
N ARG A 470 -12.24 8.20 3.52
CA ARG A 470 -12.80 7.44 4.65
C ARG A 470 -11.84 7.42 5.85
N ASP A 471 -12.33 7.96 6.97
CA ASP A 471 -11.73 7.72 8.27
C ASP A 471 -11.84 6.23 8.63
N GLY A 472 -10.80 5.65 9.22
CA GLY A 472 -10.92 4.38 9.96
C GLY A 472 -11.19 4.66 11.43
N ILE A 473 -12.15 3.95 12.04
CA ILE A 473 -12.53 4.10 13.45
C ILE A 473 -12.29 2.79 14.18
N ARG A 474 -11.62 2.87 15.33
CA ARG A 474 -11.31 1.71 16.17
C ARG A 474 -12.55 1.16 16.87
N GLU A 475 -12.63 -0.16 16.99
CA GLU A 475 -13.67 -0.84 17.76
C GLU A 475 -13.59 -0.43 19.24
N GLY A 476 -14.70 0.06 19.79
CA GLY A 476 -14.77 0.51 21.18
C GLY A 476 -14.07 1.83 21.50
N ASP A 477 -13.55 2.55 20.51
CA ASP A 477 -13.01 3.90 20.74
C ASP A 477 -14.13 4.95 20.87
N GLU A 478 -14.47 5.29 22.11
CA GLU A 478 -15.46 6.33 22.43
C GLU A 478 -15.01 7.73 22.03
N THR A 479 -13.70 7.95 21.84
CA THR A 479 -13.18 9.25 21.40
C THR A 479 -13.49 9.51 19.94
N GLY A 480 -13.78 8.49 19.12
CA GLY A 480 -14.01 8.66 17.69
C GLY A 480 -12.83 9.27 16.93
N THR A 481 -11.60 9.08 17.42
CA THR A 481 -10.39 9.61 16.78
C THR A 481 -10.09 8.78 15.54
N PRO A 482 -9.96 9.40 14.34
CA PRO A 482 -9.58 8.66 13.15
C PRO A 482 -8.23 7.98 13.32
N LEU A 483 -8.12 6.72 12.91
CA LEU A 483 -6.90 5.91 12.99
C LEU A 483 -5.69 6.61 12.37
N GLN A 484 -5.91 7.47 11.37
CA GLN A 484 -4.90 8.35 10.75
C GLN A 484 -4.09 9.19 11.75
N PHE A 485 -4.65 9.49 12.92
CA PHE A 485 -4.02 10.31 13.95
C PHE A 485 -3.66 9.51 15.22
N VAL A 486 -3.82 8.18 15.20
CA VAL A 486 -3.52 7.31 16.34
C VAL A 486 -2.12 6.72 16.18
N TYR A 487 -1.27 6.90 17.21
CA TYR A 487 0.01 6.21 17.31
C TYR A 487 -0.17 4.82 17.93
N GLU A 488 0.52 3.83 17.38
CA GLU A 488 0.37 2.41 17.65
C GLU A 488 1.72 1.69 17.59
N PRO A 489 2.45 1.63 18.71
CA PRO A 489 3.75 0.96 18.73
C PRO A 489 3.60 -0.51 18.34
N SER A 490 4.61 -1.05 17.67
CA SER A 490 4.76 -2.49 17.49
C SER A 490 5.09 -3.13 18.84
N ASP A 491 4.73 -4.40 19.03
CA ASP A 491 5.02 -5.07 20.30
C ASP A 491 6.54 -5.30 20.51
N CYS A 492 7.32 -5.44 19.43
CA CYS A 492 8.77 -5.61 19.43
C CYS A 492 9.42 -4.86 18.26
N ARG A 493 10.54 -4.18 18.52
CA ARG A 493 11.39 -3.57 17.50
C ARG A 493 12.67 -4.37 17.30
N ILE A 494 13.08 -4.63 16.05
CA ILE A 494 14.35 -5.31 15.72
C ILE A 494 15.16 -4.46 14.72
N PHE A 495 16.46 -4.25 14.95
CA PHE A 495 17.31 -3.61 13.94
C PHE A 495 17.65 -4.55 12.78
N TYR A 496 17.78 -3.98 11.58
CA TYR A 496 18.34 -4.69 10.44
C TYR A 496 19.80 -5.09 10.71
N THR A 497 20.16 -6.28 10.23
CA THR A 497 21.54 -6.77 10.19
C THR A 497 22.03 -6.85 8.74
N PRO A 498 23.35 -6.86 8.47
CA PRO A 498 23.85 -6.98 7.10
C PRO A 498 23.28 -8.18 6.32
N ALA A 499 23.06 -9.31 6.99
CA ALA A 499 22.46 -10.49 6.36
C ALA A 499 21.00 -10.26 5.95
N MET A 500 20.22 -9.54 6.76
CA MET A 500 18.81 -9.23 6.47
C MET A 500 18.66 -8.28 5.28
N VAL A 501 19.65 -7.44 5.01
CA VAL A 501 19.64 -6.52 3.86
C VAL A 501 19.74 -7.30 2.54
N VAL A 502 20.26 -8.53 2.55
CA VAL A 502 20.51 -9.32 1.33
C VAL A 502 19.70 -10.62 1.25
N ASP A 503 19.26 -11.15 2.39
CA ASP A 503 18.48 -12.40 2.48
C ASP A 503 17.26 -12.22 3.38
N GLN A 504 16.08 -12.14 2.76
CA GLN A 504 14.82 -11.97 3.48
C GLN A 504 14.54 -13.15 4.42
N SER A 505 15.05 -14.35 4.13
CA SER A 505 14.90 -15.48 5.04
C SER A 505 15.65 -15.28 6.37
N ALA A 506 16.71 -14.45 6.40
CA ALA A 506 17.38 -14.08 7.64
C ALA A 506 16.51 -13.19 8.54
N VAL A 507 15.65 -12.34 7.96
CA VAL A 507 14.60 -11.59 8.68
C VAL A 507 13.66 -12.58 9.34
N TRP A 508 13.07 -13.48 8.56
CA TRP A 508 12.06 -14.42 9.03
C TRP A 508 12.59 -15.40 10.09
N ARG A 509 13.82 -15.91 9.93
CA ARG A 509 14.48 -16.75 10.95
C ARG A 509 14.70 -15.99 12.25
N THR A 510 15.13 -14.72 12.18
CA THR A 510 15.34 -13.89 13.39
C THR A 510 14.01 -13.60 14.09
N VAL A 511 12.96 -13.31 13.33
CA VAL A 511 11.60 -13.14 13.84
C VAL A 511 11.11 -14.41 14.52
N ALA A 512 11.16 -15.55 13.83
CA ALA A 512 10.71 -16.83 14.38
C ALA A 512 11.44 -17.21 15.68
N ASP A 513 12.76 -17.00 15.73
CA ASP A 513 13.55 -17.26 16.94
C ASP A 513 13.23 -16.28 18.08
N THR A 514 12.92 -15.02 17.75
CA THR A 514 12.54 -14.00 18.74
C THR A 514 11.18 -14.30 19.37
N VAL A 515 10.21 -14.74 18.56
CA VAL A 515 8.82 -14.98 19.00
C VAL A 515 8.65 -16.36 19.64
N TRP A 516 9.18 -17.41 19.02
CA TRP A 516 8.91 -18.80 19.41
C TRP A 516 10.16 -19.58 19.86
N GLY A 517 11.36 -19.02 19.61
CA GLY A 517 12.64 -19.61 20.00
C GLY A 517 13.15 -19.09 21.35
N GLN A 518 14.46 -19.22 21.57
CA GLN A 518 15.13 -18.78 22.80
C GLN A 518 15.97 -17.50 22.64
N SER A 519 16.15 -17.01 21.41
CA SER A 519 16.87 -15.76 21.17
C SER A 519 15.95 -14.57 21.42
N ASP A 520 16.54 -13.41 21.69
CA ASP A 520 15.82 -12.15 21.76
C ASP A 520 16.54 -11.10 20.92
N ALA A 521 15.91 -10.65 19.84
CA ALA A 521 16.40 -9.57 19.01
C ALA A 521 15.65 -8.25 19.24
N CYS A 522 14.70 -8.21 20.19
CA CYS A 522 13.95 -6.99 20.49
C CYS A 522 14.87 -5.96 21.15
N VAL A 523 15.06 -4.82 20.49
CA VAL A 523 15.83 -3.68 21.00
C VAL A 523 14.95 -2.69 21.75
N ALA A 524 13.64 -2.73 21.51
CA ALA A 524 12.59 -2.03 22.23
C ALA A 524 11.30 -2.86 22.22
N GLY A 525 10.41 -2.63 23.17
CA GLY A 525 9.24 -3.46 23.42
C GLY A 525 9.59 -4.75 24.19
N SER A 526 8.85 -5.83 23.94
CA SER A 526 9.07 -7.14 24.57
C SER A 526 8.99 -8.26 23.54
N ASN A 527 9.36 -9.49 23.88
CA ASN A 527 8.98 -10.69 23.11
C ASN A 527 8.19 -11.70 23.95
N ALA A 528 7.81 -11.32 25.17
CA ALA A 528 7.18 -12.21 26.15
C ALA A 528 5.67 -12.39 25.89
N PHE A 529 5.28 -12.53 24.63
CA PHE A 529 3.87 -12.43 24.24
C PHE A 529 3.07 -13.71 24.43
N TYR A 530 3.70 -14.86 24.17
CA TYR A 530 2.99 -16.14 24.04
C TYR A 530 3.40 -17.20 25.07
N GLY A 531 4.20 -16.83 26.08
CA GLY A 531 4.49 -17.63 27.28
C GLY A 531 5.27 -18.96 27.11
N ASN A 532 5.26 -19.56 25.93
CA ASN A 532 5.83 -20.89 25.64
C ASN A 532 7.00 -20.80 24.64
N LYS A 533 8.15 -20.30 25.11
CA LYS A 533 9.41 -20.42 24.34
C LYS A 533 9.81 -21.90 24.30
N THR A 534 9.85 -22.48 23.10
CA THR A 534 10.25 -23.89 22.94
C THR A 534 11.73 -24.07 23.29
N LYS A 535 12.10 -25.24 23.86
CA LYS A 535 13.51 -25.59 24.12
C LYS A 535 14.22 -25.87 22.79
N ARG A 536 14.69 -24.82 22.11
CA ARG A 536 15.65 -24.90 21.01
C ARG A 536 17.04 -24.62 21.59
N ASP A 537 18.06 -25.39 21.21
CA ASP A 537 19.39 -25.38 21.82
C ASP A 537 19.94 -23.97 22.03
N ALA A 538 20.18 -23.63 23.30
CA ALA A 538 20.60 -22.33 23.76
C ALA A 538 22.07 -22.07 23.39
N SER A 539 22.33 -21.19 22.42
CA SER A 539 23.57 -20.42 22.44
C SER A 539 23.42 -19.10 21.68
N MET A 540 23.55 -17.99 22.41
CA MET A 540 23.74 -16.62 21.94
C MET A 540 22.63 -16.04 21.04
N THR A 541 22.53 -14.71 21.00
CA THR A 541 21.77 -13.97 20.01
C THR A 541 22.16 -14.49 18.62
N ARG A 542 21.32 -15.35 18.01
CA ARG A 542 21.64 -15.92 16.70
C ARG A 542 21.37 -14.85 15.65
N VAL A 543 22.40 -14.10 15.32
CA VAL A 543 22.42 -13.35 14.05
C VAL A 543 22.49 -14.40 12.96
N HIS A 544 21.40 -14.57 12.23
CA HIS A 544 21.31 -15.54 11.14
C HIS A 544 22.11 -15.03 9.95
N GLY A 545 23.10 -15.81 9.52
CA GLY A 545 23.85 -15.52 8.31
C GLY A 545 23.01 -15.67 7.04
N VAL A 546 23.59 -15.23 5.92
CA VAL A 546 23.02 -15.34 4.58
C VAL A 546 22.91 -16.82 4.18
N ARG A 547 21.78 -17.21 3.57
CA ARG A 547 21.60 -18.56 3.02
C ARG A 547 22.63 -18.88 1.93
N ARG A 548 22.97 -20.17 1.79
CA ARG A 548 24.04 -20.62 0.88
C ARG A 548 23.64 -20.64 -0.60
N ASP A 549 22.35 -20.70 -0.88
CA ASP A 549 21.73 -20.88 -2.20
C ASP A 549 21.22 -19.55 -2.79
N ILE A 550 21.63 -18.41 -2.24
CA ILE A 550 21.25 -17.11 -2.78
C ILE A 550 21.86 -16.89 -4.17
N ASP A 551 21.03 -16.45 -5.10
CA ASP A 551 21.46 -16.05 -6.44
C ASP A 551 22.15 -14.67 -6.36
N ILE A 552 23.48 -14.70 -6.33
CA ILE A 552 24.32 -13.51 -6.21
C ILE A 552 24.15 -12.60 -7.43
N GLU A 553 23.99 -13.16 -8.63
CA GLU A 553 23.84 -12.37 -9.85
C GLU A 553 22.52 -11.59 -9.82
N GLN A 554 21.43 -12.23 -9.42
CA GLN A 554 20.15 -11.55 -9.23
C GLN A 554 20.21 -10.51 -8.10
N ALA A 555 20.92 -10.79 -7.02
CA ALA A 555 21.10 -9.82 -5.94
C ALA A 555 21.86 -8.57 -6.43
N TYR A 556 22.88 -8.72 -7.28
CA TYR A 556 23.54 -7.59 -7.94
C TYR A 556 22.61 -6.84 -8.89
N LYS A 557 21.79 -7.53 -9.68
CA LYS A 557 20.77 -6.90 -10.55
C LYS A 557 19.76 -6.08 -9.75
N GLY A 558 19.34 -6.57 -8.58
CA GLY A 558 18.45 -5.83 -7.69
C GLY A 558 19.07 -4.55 -7.10
N LEU A 559 20.40 -4.42 -7.13
CA LEU A 559 21.12 -3.20 -6.76
C LEU A 559 21.39 -2.26 -7.93
N ASP A 560 21.09 -2.68 -9.16
CA ASP A 560 21.34 -1.86 -10.32
C ASP A 560 20.39 -0.66 -10.27
N VAL A 561 20.97 0.53 -10.30
CA VAL A 561 20.19 1.76 -10.45
C VAL A 561 20.09 1.95 -11.95
N HIS A 562 18.92 1.67 -12.54
CA HIS A 562 18.74 1.78 -13.99
C HIS A 562 18.93 3.24 -14.44
N THR A 563 20.16 3.59 -14.75
CA THR A 563 20.57 4.86 -15.37
C THR A 563 21.01 4.67 -16.82
N GLU A 564 21.27 3.41 -17.23
CA GLU A 564 21.98 3.05 -18.46
C GLU A 564 21.20 2.11 -19.41
N GLU A 565 19.87 1.99 -19.32
CA GLU A 565 19.17 1.40 -20.48
C GLU A 565 19.42 2.28 -21.70
N GLY A 566 20.27 1.74 -22.58
CA GLY A 566 20.75 2.37 -23.79
C GLY A 566 19.63 2.61 -24.78
N ILE A 567 18.85 3.65 -24.53
CA ILE A 567 18.14 4.34 -25.58
C ILE A 567 18.96 5.58 -25.93
N VAL A 568 19.81 5.43 -26.94
CA VAL A 568 20.26 6.58 -27.73
C VAL A 568 19.02 7.06 -28.47
N LEU A 569 18.26 7.94 -27.84
CA LEU A 569 17.17 8.66 -28.47
C LEU A 569 17.84 9.81 -29.21
N GLY A 570 18.05 9.62 -30.51
CA GLY A 570 18.43 10.71 -31.39
C GLY A 570 17.30 11.73 -31.40
N GLY A 571 17.32 12.66 -30.44
CA GLY A 571 16.24 13.62 -30.21
C GLY A 571 14.96 12.93 -29.69
N ASP A 572 14.34 13.51 -28.68
CA ASP A 572 12.99 13.19 -28.23
C ASP A 572 12.80 11.78 -27.65
N SER A 573 13.08 11.71 -26.34
CA SER A 573 13.00 10.50 -25.53
C SER A 573 11.65 10.33 -24.83
N ILE A 574 11.04 9.16 -24.97
CA ILE A 574 9.74 8.76 -24.40
C ILE A 574 9.85 8.45 -22.90
N MET A 575 8.79 8.79 -22.14
CA MET A 575 8.55 8.42 -20.75
C MET A 575 8.41 6.90 -20.55
N LEU A 576 9.10 6.34 -19.56
CA LEU A 576 8.60 5.22 -18.75
C LEU A 576 9.06 5.40 -17.29
N PRO A 577 8.22 4.99 -16.31
CA PRO A 577 8.46 5.12 -14.87
C PRO A 577 9.73 4.43 -14.36
#